data_AF-A0A7V2JRY0-F1
#
_entry.id   AF-A0A7V2JRY0-F1
#
_cell.length_a   1.000
_cell.length_b   1.000
_cell.length_c   1.000
_cell.angle_alpha   90.00
_cell.angle_beta   90.00
_cell.angle_gamma   90.00
#
_symmetry.space_group_name_H-M   'P 1'
#
loop_
_entity.id
_entity.type
_entity.pdbx_description
1 polymer ?
#
loop_
_entity_poly.entity_id
_entity_poly.type
_entity_poly.pdbx_seq_one_letter_code
_entity_poly.pdbx_strand_id
1 'polypeptide(L)'
;MSIFTSKDLKENNGVGGRPIYLAFKGKVYDLTNAFLWQGGVHEGHAVGAMAIAELSEAPHGPELLESFPVIGEYQENNEKEKKMDVIKILEQAVEAEQAAQKMYKQGVDIAEDAETRALFEQLTNWEQGHERLLKDRLATLKLMKDD
;
A
#
# COMPACT_ATOMS: atom_id res chain seq x y z
N MET A 1 -21.50 -12.79 13.84
CA MET A 1 -21.19 -12.01 12.62
C MET A 1 -19.86 -12.54 12.09
N SER A 2 -19.73 -12.84 10.80
CA SER A 2 -18.48 -13.32 10.20
C SER A 2 -17.64 -12.16 9.66
N ILE A 3 -16.32 -12.27 9.74
CA ILE A 3 -15.37 -11.31 9.16
C ILE A 3 -14.82 -11.90 7.86
N PHE A 4 -14.84 -11.12 6.79
CA PHE A 4 -14.33 -11.51 5.48
C PHE A 4 -13.15 -10.62 5.07
N THR A 5 -12.18 -11.23 4.42
CA THR A 5 -10.98 -10.59 3.85
C THR A 5 -11.08 -10.48 2.33
N SER A 6 -10.15 -9.75 1.70
CA SER A 6 -10.04 -9.72 0.23
C SER A 6 -9.84 -11.11 -0.38
N LYS A 7 -9.17 -12.03 0.34
CA LYS A 7 -8.99 -13.41 -0.11
C LYS A 7 -10.33 -14.14 -0.15
N ASP A 8 -11.14 -14.01 0.89
CA ASP A 8 -12.44 -14.67 0.98
C ASP A 8 -13.39 -14.20 -0.14
N LEU A 9 -13.40 -12.90 -0.47
CA LEU A 9 -14.20 -12.38 -1.57
C LEU A 9 -13.75 -12.90 -2.95
N LYS A 10 -12.42 -13.02 -3.16
CA LYS A 10 -11.88 -13.59 -4.41
C LYS A 10 -12.21 -15.06 -4.58
N GLU A 11 -12.23 -15.81 -3.48
CA GLU A 11 -12.57 -17.24 -3.51
C GLU A 11 -14.06 -17.48 -3.72
N ASN A 12 -14.91 -16.54 -3.31
CA ASN A 12 -16.38 -16.57 -3.44
C ASN A 12 -16.85 -15.58 -4.51
N ASN A 13 -16.42 -15.82 -5.75
CA ASN A 13 -16.63 -14.93 -6.88
C ASN A 13 -17.65 -15.45 -7.92
N GLY A 14 -18.40 -16.52 -7.65
CA GLY A 14 -19.34 -17.11 -8.62
C GLY A 14 -18.73 -18.10 -9.62
N VAL A 15 -17.41 -18.14 -9.78
CA VAL A 15 -16.74 -19.02 -10.74
C VAL A 15 -16.86 -20.48 -10.28
N GLY A 16 -17.25 -21.37 -11.18
CA GLY A 16 -17.41 -22.78 -10.87
C GLY A 16 -18.58 -23.09 -9.92
N GLY A 17 -19.61 -22.23 -9.89
CA GLY A 17 -20.79 -22.41 -9.04
C GLY A 17 -20.55 -22.07 -7.57
N ARG A 18 -19.45 -21.39 -7.26
CA ARG A 18 -19.17 -20.87 -5.93
C ARG A 18 -20.15 -19.74 -5.56
N PRO A 19 -20.31 -19.42 -4.27
CA PRO A 19 -21.06 -18.25 -3.84
C PRO A 19 -20.49 -16.96 -4.46
N ILE A 20 -21.30 -15.92 -4.48
CA ILE A 20 -20.93 -14.59 -4.97
C ILE A 20 -21.00 -13.61 -3.82
N TYR A 21 -19.86 -13.20 -3.29
CA TYR A 21 -19.78 -12.25 -2.17
C TYR A 21 -19.20 -10.92 -2.62
N LEU A 22 -19.85 -9.84 -2.20
CA LEU A 22 -19.46 -8.46 -2.51
C LEU A 22 -19.32 -7.66 -1.22
N ALA A 23 -18.21 -6.94 -1.06
CA ALA A 23 -18.07 -5.98 0.02
C ALA A 23 -18.46 -4.56 -0.43
N PHE A 24 -19.33 -3.91 0.33
CA PHE A 24 -19.70 -2.51 0.12
C PHE A 24 -19.93 -1.80 1.46
N LYS A 25 -19.29 -0.64 1.65
CA LYS A 25 -19.36 0.15 2.91
C LYS A 25 -19.16 -0.67 4.19
N GLY A 26 -18.18 -1.59 4.17
CA GLY A 26 -17.83 -2.43 5.32
C GLY A 26 -18.74 -3.64 5.55
N LYS A 27 -19.81 -3.82 4.76
CA LYS A 27 -20.70 -5.00 4.82
C LYS A 27 -20.41 -5.95 3.67
N VAL A 28 -20.60 -7.25 3.91
CA VAL A 28 -20.53 -8.28 2.87
C VAL A 28 -21.92 -8.77 2.52
N TYR A 29 -22.26 -8.67 1.24
CA TYR A 29 -23.55 -9.04 0.65
C TYR A 29 -23.41 -10.36 -0.11
N ASP A 30 -24.42 -11.23 0.02
CA ASP A 30 -24.54 -12.47 -0.73
C ASP A 30 -25.38 -12.27 -2.01
N LEU A 31 -24.72 -12.26 -3.15
CA LEU A 31 -25.30 -12.09 -4.48
C LEU A 31 -25.46 -13.44 -5.21
N THR A 32 -25.34 -14.58 -4.52
CA THR A 32 -25.34 -15.92 -5.16
C THR A 32 -26.62 -16.17 -5.99
N ASN A 33 -27.74 -15.59 -5.58
CA ASN A 33 -29.03 -15.71 -6.28
C ASN A 33 -29.30 -14.56 -7.26
N ALA A 34 -28.34 -13.64 -7.47
CA ALA A 34 -28.48 -12.56 -8.43
C ALA A 34 -28.26 -13.09 -9.85
N PHE A 35 -29.35 -13.23 -10.62
CA PHE A 35 -29.31 -13.77 -11.98
C PHE A 35 -28.26 -13.10 -12.87
N LEU A 36 -28.12 -11.78 -12.78
CA LEU A 36 -27.19 -10.98 -13.60
C LEU A 36 -25.70 -11.25 -13.31
N TRP A 37 -25.39 -11.86 -12.16
CA TRP A 37 -24.03 -12.10 -11.69
C TRP A 37 -23.66 -13.59 -11.73
N GLN A 38 -24.54 -14.47 -12.24
CA GLN A 38 -24.24 -15.89 -12.40
C GLN A 38 -23.00 -16.08 -13.28
N GLY A 39 -22.04 -16.88 -12.78
CA GLY A 39 -20.75 -17.09 -13.45
C GLY A 39 -19.65 -16.10 -13.05
N GLY A 40 -19.96 -15.13 -12.19
CA GLY A 40 -18.94 -14.29 -11.52
C GLY A 40 -18.54 -13.03 -12.26
N VAL A 41 -19.20 -12.72 -13.39
CA VAL A 41 -18.96 -11.53 -14.20
C VAL A 41 -20.29 -10.92 -14.63
N HIS A 42 -20.41 -9.60 -14.55
CA HIS A 42 -21.54 -8.84 -15.09
C HIS A 42 -21.02 -7.64 -15.87
N GLU A 43 -21.39 -7.52 -17.15
CA GLU A 43 -20.96 -6.40 -18.03
C GLU A 43 -19.44 -6.16 -18.04
N GLY A 44 -18.63 -7.22 -17.89
CA GLY A 44 -17.17 -7.14 -17.85
C GLY A 44 -16.56 -6.92 -16.45
N HIS A 45 -17.38 -6.72 -15.42
CA HIS A 45 -16.95 -6.54 -14.03
C HIS A 45 -17.01 -7.86 -13.25
N ALA A 46 -15.90 -8.21 -12.59
CA ALA A 46 -15.83 -9.43 -11.77
C ALA A 46 -16.18 -9.14 -10.30
N VAL A 47 -17.05 -9.96 -9.69
CA VAL A 47 -17.70 -9.62 -8.39
C VAL A 47 -16.74 -9.61 -7.20
N GLY A 48 -15.65 -10.39 -7.28
CA GLY A 48 -14.62 -10.43 -6.24
C GLY A 48 -13.58 -9.31 -6.29
N ALA A 49 -13.68 -8.41 -7.28
CA ALA A 49 -12.74 -7.31 -7.50
C ALA A 49 -13.36 -5.92 -7.31
N MET A 50 -14.68 -5.83 -7.08
CA MET A 50 -15.38 -4.57 -7.24
C MET A 50 -14.93 -3.52 -6.22
N ALA A 51 -14.24 -2.48 -6.71
CA ALA A 51 -13.92 -1.29 -5.95
C ALA A 51 -15.13 -0.33 -5.98
N ILE A 52 -15.22 0.56 -4.99
CA ILE A 52 -16.24 1.64 -4.94
C ILE A 52 -16.25 2.46 -6.25
N ALA A 53 -15.08 2.62 -6.89
CA ALA A 53 -14.92 3.29 -8.17
C ALA A 53 -15.64 2.57 -9.33
N GLU A 54 -15.70 1.24 -9.33
CA GLU A 54 -16.38 0.48 -10.39
C GLU A 54 -17.91 0.54 -10.23
N LEU A 55 -18.41 0.65 -9.00
CA LEU A 55 -19.82 0.89 -8.71
C LEU A 55 -20.31 2.27 -9.18
N SER A 56 -19.46 3.30 -9.18
CA SER A 56 -19.84 4.63 -9.67
C SER A 56 -20.01 4.73 -11.18
N GLU A 57 -19.50 3.76 -11.94
CA GLU A 57 -19.65 3.69 -13.39
C GLU A 57 -20.89 2.89 -13.82
N ALA A 58 -21.57 2.24 -12.87
CA ALA A 58 -22.79 1.49 -13.17
C ALA A 58 -23.95 2.44 -13.53
N PRO A 59 -24.86 2.04 -14.45
CA PRO A 59 -26.05 2.82 -14.81
C PRO A 59 -27.11 2.85 -13.69
N HIS A 60 -26.82 2.26 -12.53
CA HIS A 60 -27.67 2.18 -11.36
C HIS A 60 -26.86 2.46 -10.09
N GLY A 61 -27.50 2.96 -9.05
CA GLY A 61 -26.85 3.22 -7.77
C GLY A 61 -26.70 1.97 -6.88
N PRO A 62 -25.99 2.10 -5.75
CA PRO A 62 -25.72 0.99 -4.83
C PRO A 62 -26.95 0.52 -4.05
N GLU A 63 -28.09 1.19 -4.17
CA GLU A 63 -29.32 0.85 -3.45
C GLU A 63 -29.82 -0.56 -3.79
N LEU A 64 -29.50 -1.06 -4.99
CA LEU A 64 -29.81 -2.44 -5.39
C LEU A 64 -29.07 -3.47 -4.52
N LEU A 65 -27.87 -3.15 -4.02
CA LEU A 65 -27.13 -4.04 -3.12
C LEU A 65 -27.84 -4.22 -1.78
N GLU A 66 -28.59 -3.22 -1.32
CA GLU A 66 -29.30 -3.28 -0.05
C GLU A 66 -30.46 -4.29 -0.06
N SER A 67 -30.88 -4.77 -1.24
CA SER A 67 -31.87 -5.85 -1.38
C SER A 67 -31.29 -7.25 -1.11
N PHE A 68 -29.97 -7.40 -1.04
CA PHE A 68 -29.31 -8.68 -0.82
C PHE A 68 -28.99 -8.94 0.65
N PRO A 69 -28.93 -10.22 1.09
CA PRO A 69 -28.58 -10.56 2.46
C PRO A 69 -27.18 -10.09 2.85
N VAL A 70 -27.06 -9.44 4.00
CA VAL A 70 -25.77 -9.14 4.64
C VAL A 70 -25.33 -10.36 5.44
N ILE A 71 -24.17 -10.93 5.11
CA ILE A 71 -23.64 -12.15 5.73
C ILE A 71 -22.45 -11.90 6.67
N GLY A 72 -21.94 -10.67 6.68
CA GLY A 72 -20.86 -10.29 7.59
C GLY A 72 -20.30 -8.90 7.32
N GLU A 73 -19.12 -8.67 7.88
CA GLU A 73 -18.37 -7.43 7.74
C GLU A 73 -17.10 -7.67 6.93
N TYR A 74 -16.72 -6.68 6.14
CA TYR A 74 -15.47 -6.70 5.39
C TYR A 74 -14.38 -6.02 6.21
N GLN A 75 -13.32 -6.76 6.49
CA GLN A 75 -12.10 -6.21 7.06
C GLN A 75 -11.04 -6.18 5.96
N GLU A 76 -10.71 -4.98 5.51
CA GLU A 76 -9.60 -4.80 4.59
C GLU A 76 -8.31 -5.19 5.30
N ASN A 77 -7.65 -6.25 4.81
CA ASN A 77 -6.26 -6.51 5.17
C ASN A 77 -5.44 -5.40 4.52
N ASN A 78 -5.24 -4.31 5.28
CA ASN A 78 -4.39 -3.16 4.94
C ASN A 78 -2.90 -3.52 4.89
N GLU A 79 -2.54 -4.68 4.34
CA GLU A 79 -1.15 -5.00 3.99
C GLU A 79 -0.63 -4.07 2.87
N LYS A 80 -1.53 -3.57 2.01
CA LYS A 80 -1.21 -2.62 0.95
C LYS A 80 -0.95 -1.20 1.48
N GLU A 81 -1.70 -0.74 2.49
CA GLU A 81 -1.45 0.56 3.15
C GLU A 81 -0.23 0.54 4.08
N LYS A 82 0.30 -0.65 4.42
CA LYS A 82 1.51 -0.79 5.24
C LYS A 82 2.84 -0.76 4.46
N LYS A 83 2.86 -0.40 3.18
CA LYS A 83 4.11 -0.38 2.39
C LYS A 83 4.34 0.93 1.66
N MET A 84 4.80 1.94 2.40
CA MET A 84 6.11 2.44 2.00
C MET A 84 7.06 1.28 2.35
N ASP A 85 7.58 0.58 1.33
CA ASP A 85 8.53 -0.51 1.56
C ASP A 85 9.65 0.01 2.47
N VAL A 86 9.96 -0.69 3.57
CA VAL A 86 11.03 -0.28 4.48
C VAL A 86 12.33 -0.08 3.69
N ILE A 87 12.54 -0.87 2.64
CA ILE A 87 13.64 -0.69 1.68
C ILE A 87 13.56 0.67 1.00
N LYS A 88 12.38 1.08 0.52
CA LYS A 88 12.17 2.38 -0.12
C LYS A 88 12.37 3.55 0.85
N ILE A 89 11.94 3.42 2.12
CA ILE A 89 12.22 4.42 3.16
C ILE A 89 13.73 4.56 3.36
N LEU A 90 14.44 3.43 3.47
CA LEU A 90 15.89 3.43 3.67
C LEU A 90 16.62 4.00 2.44
N GLU A 91 16.17 3.71 1.23
CA GLU A 91 16.72 4.28 -0.01
C GLU A 91 16.56 5.81 -0.03
N GLN A 92 15.36 6.31 0.27
CA GLN A 92 15.11 7.75 0.37
C GLN A 92 15.92 8.42 1.48
N ALA A 93 16.10 7.75 2.62
CA ALA A 93 16.92 8.25 3.70
C ALA A 93 18.40 8.34 3.28
N VAL A 94 18.94 7.32 2.60
CA VAL A 94 20.32 7.36 2.07
C VAL A 94 20.51 8.51 1.09
N GLU A 95 19.55 8.75 0.20
CA GLU A 95 19.59 9.89 -0.73
C GLU A 95 19.58 11.23 0.01
N ALA A 96 18.78 11.35 1.07
CA ALA A 96 18.73 12.55 1.90
C ALA A 96 20.07 12.82 2.59
N GLU A 97 20.70 11.79 3.17
CA GLU A 97 22.03 11.91 3.79
C GLU A 97 23.10 12.36 2.77
N GLN A 98 23.09 11.78 1.57
CA GLN A 98 24.03 12.15 0.50
C GLN A 98 23.82 13.58 0.02
N ALA A 99 22.56 14.03 -0.08
CA ALA A 99 22.23 15.41 -0.44
C ALA A 99 22.70 16.39 0.65
N ALA A 100 22.46 16.06 1.93
CA ALA A 100 22.91 16.85 3.07
C ALA A 100 24.43 16.95 3.12
N GLN A 101 25.15 15.83 2.96
CA GLN A 101 26.61 15.83 2.87
C GLN A 101 27.14 16.74 1.75
N LYS A 102 26.52 16.71 0.56
CA LYS A 102 26.92 17.57 -0.55
C LYS A 102 26.71 19.05 -0.22
N MET A 103 25.57 19.38 0.38
CA MET A 103 25.24 20.73 0.81
C MET A 103 26.22 21.24 1.87
N TYR A 104 26.55 20.43 2.88
CA TYR A 104 27.49 20.82 3.93
C TYR A 104 28.92 20.97 3.41
N LYS A 105 29.37 20.12 2.48
CA LYS A 105 30.65 20.31 1.79
C LYS A 105 30.73 21.66 1.06
N GLN A 106 29.66 22.06 0.38
CA GLN A 106 29.60 23.40 -0.21
C GLN A 106 29.68 24.50 0.86
N GLY A 107 29.06 24.28 2.03
CA GLY A 107 29.19 25.15 3.20
C GLY A 107 30.63 25.31 3.68
N VAL A 108 31.41 24.22 3.72
CA VAL A 108 32.86 24.25 4.05
C VAL A 108 33.64 25.13 3.08
N ASP A 109 33.35 25.01 1.78
CA ASP A 109 34.06 25.73 0.70
C ASP A 109 33.78 27.25 0.72
N ILE A 110 32.57 27.66 1.10
CA ILE A 110 32.16 29.08 1.07
C ILE A 110 32.29 29.79 2.41
N ALA A 111 32.38 29.07 3.54
CA ALA A 111 32.51 29.67 4.86
C ALA A 111 33.77 30.54 4.93
N GLU A 112 33.63 31.79 5.38
CA GLU A 112 34.76 32.71 5.51
C GLU A 112 35.48 32.53 6.85
N ASP A 113 34.74 32.30 7.92
CA ASP A 113 35.27 32.11 9.26
C ASP A 113 35.52 30.63 9.61
N ALA A 114 36.42 30.41 10.58
CA ALA A 114 36.85 29.07 10.98
C ALA A 114 35.79 28.30 11.78
N GLU A 115 34.92 29.00 12.51
CA GLU A 115 33.91 28.38 13.36
C GLU A 115 32.79 27.78 12.51
N THR A 116 32.26 28.54 11.55
CA THR A 116 31.26 28.09 10.59
C THR A 116 31.80 26.96 9.72
N ARG A 117 33.07 27.03 9.29
CA ARG A 117 33.71 25.95 8.53
C ARG A 117 33.76 24.66 9.34
N ALA A 118 34.21 24.74 10.60
CA ALA A 118 34.28 23.59 11.50
C ALA A 118 32.89 22.96 11.76
N LEU A 119 31.84 23.79 11.87
CA LEU A 119 30.47 23.30 12.00
C LEU A 119 30.06 22.45 10.78
N PHE A 120 30.25 22.96 9.56
CA PHE A 120 29.91 22.20 8.35
C PHE A 120 30.74 20.92 8.17
N GLU A 121 32.01 20.92 8.58
CA GLU A 121 32.83 19.71 8.64
C GLU A 121 32.25 18.68 9.62
N GLN A 122 31.83 19.12 10.81
CA GLN A 122 31.19 18.25 11.80
C GLN A 122 29.89 17.64 11.28
N LEU A 123 29.01 18.46 10.70
CA LEU A 123 27.75 18.00 10.10
C LEU A 123 28.01 16.98 8.98
N THR A 124 28.97 17.27 8.10
CA THR A 124 29.35 16.36 7.01
C THR A 124 29.80 15.00 7.55
N ASN A 125 30.53 14.97 8.67
CA ASN A 125 30.98 13.72 9.30
C ASN A 125 29.83 12.93 9.95
N TRP A 126 28.85 13.61 10.54
CA TRP A 126 27.67 12.94 11.09
C TRP A 126 26.84 12.25 10.02
N GLU A 127 26.56 12.92 8.91
CA GLU A 127 25.75 12.34 7.83
C GLU A 127 26.46 11.16 7.14
N GLN A 128 27.81 11.13 7.12
CA GLN A 128 28.55 9.94 6.67
C GLN A 128 28.29 8.72 7.59
N GLY A 129 28.18 8.96 8.90
CA GLY A 129 27.82 7.93 9.87
C GLY A 129 26.40 7.42 9.67
N HIS A 130 25.44 8.33 9.49
CA HIS A 130 24.05 7.98 9.19
C HIS A 130 23.93 7.20 7.88
N GLU A 131 24.55 7.68 6.80
CA GLU A 131 24.56 7.01 5.50
C GLU A 131 25.05 5.57 5.61
N ARG A 132 26.13 5.32 6.36
CA ARG A 132 26.69 3.99 6.57
C ARG A 132 25.68 3.07 7.27
N LEU A 133 25.07 3.51 8.36
CA LEU A 133 24.10 2.72 9.12
C LEU A 133 22.88 2.36 8.26
N LEU A 134 22.38 3.32 7.48
CA LEU A 134 21.24 3.12 6.59
C LEU A 134 21.58 2.13 5.47
N LYS A 135 22.77 2.25 4.85
CA LYS A 135 23.23 1.33 3.81
C LYS A 135 23.44 -0.10 4.34
N ASP A 136 24.02 -0.26 5.51
CA ASP A 136 24.24 -1.57 6.14
C ASP A 136 22.90 -2.29 6.38
N ARG A 137 21.91 -1.55 6.90
CA ARG A 137 20.56 -2.11 7.09
C ARG A 137 19.86 -2.42 5.78
N LEU A 138 19.98 -1.54 4.79
CA LEU A 138 19.40 -1.73 3.46
C LEU A 138 19.96 -2.98 2.78
N ALA A 139 21.27 -3.19 2.83
CA ALA A 139 21.92 -4.37 2.26
C ALA A 139 21.42 -5.66 2.92
N THR A 140 21.32 -5.68 4.26
CA THR A 140 20.79 -6.82 5.02
C THR A 140 19.37 -7.19 4.56
N LEU A 141 18.50 -6.19 4.39
CA LEU A 141 17.11 -6.42 3.99
C LEU A 141 16.97 -6.88 2.52
N LYS A 142 17.86 -6.43 1.64
CA LYS A 142 17.89 -6.89 0.23
C LYS A 142 18.28 -8.36 0.15
N LEU A 143 19.31 -8.78 0.89
CA LEU A 143 19.73 -10.19 0.94
C LEU A 143 18.60 -11.11 1.44
N MET A 144 17.86 -10.71 2.48
CA MET A 144 16.74 -11.50 3.01
C MET A 144 15.51 -11.59 2.08
N LYS A 145 15.42 -10.78 1.04
CA LYS A 145 14.32 -10.83 0.05
C LYS A 145 14.62 -11.76 -1.13
N ASP A 146 15.89 -12.10 -1.33
CA ASP A 146 16.36 -12.94 -2.44
C ASP A 146 16.45 -14.44 -2.06
N ASP A 147 16.16 -14.79 -0.80
CA ASP A 147 16.01 -16.14 -0.24
C ASP A 147 14.54 -16.62 -0.23
#